data_AF-A0A963JTI7-F1
#
_entry.id   AF-A0A963JTI7-F1
#
_cell.length_a   1.000
_cell.length_b   1.000
_cell.length_c   1.000
_cell.angle_alpha   90.00
_cell.angle_beta   90.00
_cell.angle_gamma   90.00
#
_symmetry.space_group_name_H-M   'P 1'
#
loop_
_entity.id
_entity.type
_entity.pdbx_description
1 polymer ?
#
loop_
_entity_poly.entity_id
_entity_poly.type
_entity_poly.pdbx_seq_one_letter_code
_entity_poly.pdbx_strand_id
1 'polypeptide(L)'
;LTANNITYAAMGDMLQYWQFFPSTEPGWGIIPVWGFGTVQESLHPEVAVGERLYGYWPMASEAVLSPDRVSAAGFSDGAAHRAGLHAVYNHYLRCSVDPFYQPDTEEIQALLRPLSITSWLIDDFLANQDFYGARTLLLSSASSKTAYGTAFQLAQRPGMHVVGLTSPANQAFCESLGCYHRVVVYDELAQLATDTPSVYIDFAGSVALRQRIHKHFTQLAYSCSVGASHVGDLGGAGSLPGPRPVMFFAPAQVKKRTAEWGARGLNERLVAAWQAFTTAVQAPPQPWITVQRHQGPQATQALLLELLRGQSDPRTGHVAHMRP
;
A
#
# COMPACT_ATOMS: atom_id res chain seq x y z
N LEU A 1 -0.34 -2.30 -11.57
CA LEU A 1 -1.14 -1.05 -11.47
C LEU A 1 -2.30 -1.25 -10.52
N THR A 2 -2.59 -0.23 -9.73
CA THR A 2 -3.69 -0.19 -8.76
C THR A 2 -4.30 1.21 -8.72
N ALA A 3 -5.39 1.40 -7.99
CA ALA A 3 -5.97 2.73 -7.75
C ALA A 3 -4.97 3.74 -7.16
N ASN A 4 -3.92 3.29 -6.45
CA ASN A 4 -2.87 4.19 -5.95
C ASN A 4 -2.17 4.93 -7.08
N ASN A 5 -2.01 4.31 -8.25
CA ASN A 5 -1.39 4.96 -9.41
C ASN A 5 -2.27 6.11 -9.94
N ILE A 6 -3.60 6.03 -9.79
CA ILE A 6 -4.51 7.14 -10.09
C ILE A 6 -4.33 8.27 -9.08
N THR A 7 -4.16 7.96 -7.79
CA THR A 7 -3.81 8.97 -6.77
C THR A 7 -2.47 9.64 -7.07
N TYR A 8 -1.45 8.87 -7.49
CA TYR A 8 -0.15 9.45 -7.87
C TYR A 8 -0.31 10.43 -9.04
N ALA A 9 -1.17 10.09 -10.00
CA ALA A 9 -1.47 10.97 -11.13
C ALA A 9 -2.25 12.23 -10.72
N ALA A 10 -3.32 12.06 -9.94
CA ALA A 10 -4.19 13.17 -9.52
C ALA A 10 -3.49 14.15 -8.57
N MET A 11 -2.45 13.71 -7.85
CA MET A 11 -1.79 14.46 -6.78
C MET A 11 -0.31 14.69 -7.05
N GLY A 12 0.13 14.56 -8.29
CA GLY A 12 1.55 14.45 -8.59
C GLY A 12 2.37 15.69 -8.22
N ASP A 13 1.80 16.89 -8.33
CA ASP A 13 2.45 18.11 -7.84
C ASP A 13 2.42 18.19 -6.31
N MET A 14 1.24 18.01 -5.70
CA MET A 14 1.06 18.17 -4.25
C MET A 14 1.92 17.19 -3.44
N LEU A 15 2.05 15.95 -3.91
CA LEU A 15 2.83 14.89 -3.26
C LEU A 15 4.19 14.65 -3.92
N GLN A 16 4.58 15.53 -4.86
CA GLN A 16 5.88 15.53 -5.53
C GLN A 16 6.16 14.24 -6.35
N TYR A 17 5.13 13.48 -6.75
CA TYR A 17 5.33 12.26 -7.54
C TYR A 17 5.96 12.52 -8.92
N TRP A 18 5.71 13.69 -9.52
CA TRP A 18 6.34 14.09 -10.78
C TRP A 18 7.84 14.27 -10.68
N GLN A 19 8.37 14.48 -9.48
CA GLN A 19 9.80 14.65 -9.28
C GLN A 19 10.56 13.33 -9.29
N PHE A 20 9.92 12.17 -9.10
CA PHE A 20 10.63 10.89 -9.19
C PHE A 20 11.13 10.60 -10.62
N PHE A 21 10.35 11.00 -11.61
CA PHE A 21 10.65 10.84 -13.03
C PHE A 21 10.11 12.07 -13.78
N PRO A 22 10.87 13.18 -13.83
CA PRO A 22 10.40 14.40 -14.46
C PRO A 22 10.20 14.20 -15.97
N SER A 23 9.06 14.67 -16.48
CA SER A 23 8.81 14.75 -17.92
C SER A 23 9.61 15.90 -18.53
N THR A 24 10.09 15.73 -19.75
CA THR A 24 10.65 16.82 -20.55
C THR A 24 9.56 17.67 -21.21
N GLU A 25 8.31 17.20 -21.21
CA GLU A 25 7.16 17.90 -21.79
C GLU A 25 6.46 18.76 -20.71
N PRO A 26 6.39 20.10 -20.88
CA PRO A 26 5.73 20.98 -19.91
C PRO A 26 4.27 20.60 -19.65
N GLY A 27 3.88 20.57 -18.38
CA GLY A 27 2.52 20.23 -17.96
C GLY A 27 2.22 18.73 -17.89
N TRP A 28 3.18 17.87 -18.21
CA TRP A 28 3.04 16.42 -18.12
C TRP A 28 3.86 15.84 -16.96
N GLY A 29 3.37 14.71 -16.43
CA GLY A 29 4.05 13.93 -15.41
C GLY A 29 4.13 12.46 -15.80
N ILE A 30 5.16 11.76 -15.31
CA ILE A 30 5.31 10.32 -15.50
C ILE A 30 4.85 9.64 -14.22
N ILE A 31 3.82 8.80 -14.32
CA ILE A 31 3.29 8.07 -13.17
C ILE A 31 4.31 7.02 -12.73
N PRO A 32 4.82 7.07 -11.49
CA PRO A 32 5.70 6.05 -10.99
C PRO A 32 4.94 4.79 -10.52
N VAL A 33 5.63 3.64 -10.56
CA VAL A 33 5.08 2.31 -10.26
C VAL A 33 6.09 1.48 -9.49
N TRP A 34 5.63 0.58 -8.62
CA TRP A 34 6.49 -0.45 -8.03
C TRP A 34 6.57 -1.65 -8.97
N GLY A 35 7.74 -2.25 -9.08
CA GLY A 35 7.94 -3.42 -9.93
C GLY A 35 9.39 -3.80 -10.08
N PHE A 36 9.68 -4.48 -11.19
CA PHE A 36 10.97 -5.07 -11.45
C PHE A 36 11.56 -4.61 -12.78
N GLY A 37 12.85 -4.32 -12.78
CA GLY A 37 13.63 -3.97 -13.97
C GLY A 37 14.82 -4.90 -14.14
N THR A 38 15.32 -5.02 -15.37
CA THR A 38 16.54 -5.76 -15.68
C THR A 38 17.54 -4.82 -16.31
N VAL A 39 18.75 -4.73 -15.74
CA VAL A 39 19.82 -3.90 -16.27
C VAL A 39 20.17 -4.38 -17.68
N GLN A 40 19.98 -3.54 -18.69
CA GLN A 40 20.34 -3.86 -20.08
C GLN A 40 21.73 -3.35 -20.44
N GLU A 41 22.08 -2.18 -19.93
CA GLU A 41 23.31 -1.47 -20.21
C GLU A 41 23.80 -0.89 -18.88
N SER A 42 25.12 -0.87 -18.68
CA SER A 42 25.71 -0.29 -17.49
C SER A 42 27.09 0.29 -17.79
N LEU A 43 27.32 1.49 -17.25
CA LEU A 43 28.63 2.12 -17.17
C LEU A 43 29.16 2.09 -15.72
N HIS A 44 28.41 1.52 -14.77
CA HIS A 44 28.79 1.47 -13.36
C HIS A 44 29.47 0.13 -13.06
N PRO A 45 30.71 0.10 -12.53
CA PRO A 45 31.50 -1.14 -12.38
C PRO A 45 30.88 -2.15 -11.40
N GLU A 46 30.07 -1.68 -10.45
CA GLU A 46 29.40 -2.53 -9.44
C GLU A 46 27.94 -2.88 -9.79
N VAL A 47 27.44 -2.48 -10.96
CA VAL A 47 26.09 -2.85 -11.42
C VAL A 47 26.23 -3.55 -12.76
N ALA A 48 26.07 -4.87 -12.77
CA ALA A 48 26.25 -5.69 -13.95
C ALA A 48 25.01 -5.70 -14.85
N VAL A 49 25.25 -5.81 -16.16
CA VAL A 49 24.19 -6.14 -17.14
C VAL A 49 23.56 -7.49 -16.77
N GLY A 50 22.24 -7.57 -16.86
CA GLY A 50 21.44 -8.74 -16.51
C GLY A 50 20.96 -8.77 -15.07
N GLU A 51 21.41 -7.87 -14.19
CA GLU A 51 20.89 -7.79 -12.83
C GLU A 51 19.39 -7.51 -12.81
N ARG A 52 18.64 -8.29 -12.00
CA ARG A 52 17.21 -8.10 -11.74
C ARG A 52 17.04 -7.25 -10.48
N LEU A 53 16.34 -6.13 -10.61
CA LEU A 53 16.18 -5.13 -9.56
C LEU A 53 14.71 -4.93 -9.22
N TYR A 54 14.40 -4.89 -7.93
CA TYR A 54 13.10 -4.43 -7.42
C TYR A 54 13.19 -2.97 -6.99
N GLY A 55 12.21 -2.15 -7.33
CA GLY A 55 12.23 -0.73 -6.98
C GLY A 55 11.03 0.05 -7.51
N TYR A 56 11.18 1.36 -7.49
CA TYR A 56 10.21 2.32 -8.04
C TYR A 56 10.64 2.72 -9.45
N TRP A 57 9.75 2.61 -10.42
CA TRP A 57 10.03 2.74 -11.85
C TRP A 57 9.09 3.77 -12.48
N PRO A 58 9.48 4.41 -13.59
CA PRO A 58 8.53 5.15 -14.38
C PRO A 58 7.61 4.15 -15.09
N MET A 59 6.37 4.53 -15.40
CA MET A 59 5.53 3.77 -16.33
C MET A 59 6.07 3.90 -17.77
N ALA A 60 7.25 3.34 -18.02
CA ALA A 60 8.00 3.41 -19.26
C ALA A 60 8.74 2.09 -19.53
N SER A 61 9.18 1.87 -20.77
CA SER A 61 9.93 0.68 -21.17
C SER A 61 11.36 0.65 -20.63
N GLU A 62 11.90 1.83 -20.31
CA GLU A 62 13.29 2.04 -19.89
C GLU A 62 13.38 3.18 -18.87
N ALA A 63 14.42 3.13 -18.03
CA ALA A 63 14.77 4.19 -17.10
C ALA A 63 16.30 4.25 -16.99
N VAL A 64 16.86 5.46 -17.01
CA VAL A 64 18.28 5.70 -16.74
C VAL A 64 18.40 6.08 -15.27
N LEU A 65 19.17 5.30 -14.52
CA LEU A 65 19.44 5.53 -13.10
C LEU A 65 20.88 6.01 -12.91
N SER A 66 21.15 6.71 -11.82
CA SER A 66 22.50 7.08 -11.39
C SER A 66 22.85 6.34 -10.09
N PRO A 67 23.32 5.07 -10.14
CA PRO A 67 23.63 4.32 -8.92
C PRO A 67 24.61 5.08 -8.02
N ASP A 68 24.21 5.28 -6.76
CA ASP A 68 24.99 5.86 -5.68
C ASP A 68 24.85 4.97 -4.43
N ARG A 69 25.83 5.03 -3.53
CA ARG A 69 25.89 4.25 -2.28
C ARG A 69 25.64 2.75 -2.53
N VAL A 70 26.33 2.21 -3.53
CA VAL A 70 26.20 0.80 -3.90
C VAL A 70 26.67 -0.09 -2.75
N SER A 71 25.92 -1.16 -2.52
CA SER A 71 26.18 -2.18 -1.49
C SER A 71 25.80 -3.54 -2.04
N ALA A 72 26.11 -4.63 -1.36
CA ALA A 72 25.69 -5.97 -1.79
C ALA A 72 24.16 -6.09 -2.00
N ALA A 73 23.36 -5.42 -1.17
CA ALA A 73 21.89 -5.48 -1.21
C ALA A 73 21.26 -4.67 -2.36
N GLY A 74 21.98 -3.72 -2.95
CA GLY A 74 21.42 -2.78 -3.91
C GLY A 74 22.07 -1.41 -3.85
N PHE A 75 21.38 -0.39 -4.35
CA PHE A 75 21.87 0.97 -4.44
C PHE A 75 20.74 2.01 -4.28
N SER A 76 21.12 3.27 -4.10
CA SER A 76 20.22 4.42 -4.24
C SER A 76 20.39 5.06 -5.61
N ASP A 77 19.31 5.55 -6.22
CA ASP A 77 19.43 6.45 -7.37
C ASP A 77 19.77 7.86 -6.89
N GLY A 78 20.99 8.29 -7.21
CA GLY A 78 21.59 9.57 -6.86
C GLY A 78 21.27 10.71 -7.84
N ALA A 79 20.33 10.52 -8.76
CA ALA A 79 19.90 11.59 -9.66
C ALA A 79 19.48 12.86 -8.89
N ALA A 80 19.92 14.03 -9.35
CA ALA A 80 19.78 15.29 -8.61
C ALA A 80 18.31 15.63 -8.26
N HIS A 81 17.36 15.31 -9.14
CA HIS A 81 15.93 15.55 -8.91
C HIS A 81 15.34 14.68 -7.78
N ARG A 82 16.05 13.63 -7.33
CA ARG A 82 15.61 12.71 -6.27
C ARG A 82 16.17 13.04 -4.90
N ALA A 83 17.14 13.94 -4.80
CA ALA A 83 17.87 14.21 -3.56
C ALA A 83 16.97 14.67 -2.40
N GLY A 84 15.90 15.40 -2.71
CA GLY A 84 14.92 15.88 -1.72
C GLY A 84 13.76 14.92 -1.42
N LEU A 85 13.68 13.80 -2.14
CA LEU A 85 12.56 12.85 -2.02
C LEU A 85 12.84 11.79 -0.94
N HIS A 86 11.78 11.17 -0.43
CA HIS A 86 11.91 10.15 0.60
C HIS A 86 12.73 8.95 0.10
N ALA A 87 13.79 8.60 0.83
CA ALA A 87 14.79 7.60 0.43
C ALA A 87 14.20 6.23 0.02
N VAL A 88 13.07 5.83 0.62
CA VAL A 88 12.40 4.55 0.30
C VAL A 88 12.07 4.39 -1.20
N TYR A 89 11.80 5.48 -1.91
CA TYR A 89 11.46 5.47 -3.34
C TYR A 89 12.69 5.56 -4.27
N ASN A 90 13.87 5.78 -3.70
CA ASN A 90 15.12 5.90 -4.43
C ASN A 90 15.96 4.62 -4.34
N HIS A 91 15.55 3.63 -3.55
CA HIS A 91 16.30 2.39 -3.40
C HIS A 91 15.90 1.32 -4.43
N TYR A 92 16.90 0.73 -5.06
CA TYR A 92 16.78 -0.43 -5.93
C TYR A 92 17.46 -1.62 -5.28
N LEU A 93 16.70 -2.68 -5.05
CA LEU A 93 17.15 -3.89 -4.35
C LEU A 93 17.53 -4.96 -5.37
N ARG A 94 18.67 -5.61 -5.15
CA ARG A 94 19.09 -6.76 -5.97
C ARG A 94 18.28 -7.98 -5.59
N CYS A 95 17.55 -8.53 -6.56
CA CYS A 95 16.71 -9.71 -6.34
C CYS A 95 17.55 -10.94 -5.90
N SER A 96 18.82 -11.02 -6.30
CA SER A 96 19.73 -12.12 -5.95
C SER A 96 20.01 -12.30 -4.45
N VAL A 97 19.81 -11.25 -3.65
CA VAL A 97 20.04 -11.27 -2.20
C VAL A 97 18.85 -10.74 -1.39
N ASP A 98 17.73 -10.44 -2.05
CA ASP A 98 16.54 -9.88 -1.42
C ASP A 98 15.71 -11.01 -0.76
N PRO A 99 15.56 -11.01 0.58
CA PRO A 99 14.84 -12.07 1.27
C PRO A 99 13.32 -12.08 1.00
N PHE A 100 12.76 -11.02 0.42
CA PHE A 100 11.36 -11.00 -0.04
C PHE A 100 11.19 -11.65 -1.42
N TYR A 101 12.28 -11.77 -2.18
CA TYR A 101 12.23 -12.16 -3.58
C TYR A 101 11.99 -13.65 -3.76
N GLN A 102 11.01 -13.94 -4.62
CA GLN A 102 10.70 -15.28 -5.11
C GLN A 102 10.45 -15.17 -6.63
N PRO A 103 11.28 -15.80 -7.50
CA PRO A 103 11.18 -15.63 -8.95
C PRO A 103 9.78 -15.88 -9.52
N ASP A 104 9.10 -16.91 -9.02
CA ASP A 104 7.80 -17.35 -9.56
C ASP A 104 6.61 -16.48 -9.13
N THR A 105 6.84 -15.43 -8.31
CA THR A 105 5.77 -14.58 -7.75
C THR A 105 6.06 -13.08 -7.89
N GLU A 106 6.92 -12.68 -8.83
CA GLU A 106 7.24 -11.26 -9.09
C GLU A 106 5.97 -10.41 -9.24
N GLU A 107 4.95 -10.92 -9.90
CA GLU A 107 3.69 -10.20 -10.13
C GLU A 107 2.97 -9.87 -8.83
N ILE A 108 2.88 -10.84 -7.91
CA ILE A 108 2.30 -10.66 -6.59
C ILE A 108 3.17 -9.71 -5.76
N GLN A 109 4.50 -9.83 -5.84
CA GLN A 109 5.43 -8.92 -5.17
C GLN A 109 5.27 -7.48 -5.64
N ALA A 110 5.20 -7.23 -6.95
CA ALA A 110 5.02 -5.91 -7.52
C ALA A 110 3.69 -5.28 -7.09
N LEU A 111 2.63 -6.09 -7.00
CA LEU A 111 1.30 -5.63 -6.61
C LEU A 111 1.16 -5.37 -5.11
N LEU A 112 1.80 -6.16 -4.26
CA LEU A 112 1.48 -6.23 -2.84
C LEU A 112 2.61 -5.87 -1.89
N ARG A 113 3.88 -6.02 -2.26
CA ARG A 113 4.99 -5.81 -1.31
C ARG A 113 4.94 -4.47 -0.59
N PRO A 114 4.83 -3.30 -1.26
CA PRO A 114 4.80 -2.02 -0.55
C PRO A 114 3.53 -1.86 0.32
N LEU A 115 2.43 -2.45 -0.12
CA LEU A 115 1.14 -2.38 0.56
C LEU A 115 1.14 -3.26 1.82
N SER A 116 1.69 -4.47 1.73
CA SER A 116 1.83 -5.42 2.84
C SER A 116 2.75 -4.89 3.94
N ILE A 117 3.85 -4.22 3.58
CA ILE A 117 4.73 -3.56 4.55
C ILE A 117 3.96 -2.46 5.27
N THR A 118 3.21 -1.64 4.54
CA THR A 118 2.34 -0.60 5.14
C THR A 118 1.30 -1.22 6.08
N SER A 119 0.63 -2.29 5.64
CA SER A 119 -0.33 -3.04 6.45
C SER A 119 0.26 -3.57 7.75
N TRP A 120 1.45 -4.16 7.67
CA TRP A 120 2.16 -4.67 8.85
C TRP A 120 2.56 -3.54 9.80
N LEU A 121 3.01 -2.40 9.27
CA LEU A 121 3.37 -1.24 10.10
C LEU A 121 2.15 -0.62 10.81
N ILE A 122 0.96 -0.64 10.19
CA ILE A 122 -0.29 -0.20 10.82
C ILE A 122 -0.66 -1.12 11.99
N ASP A 123 -0.62 -2.44 11.76
CA ASP A 123 -0.82 -3.45 12.79
C ASP A 123 0.14 -3.28 13.97
N ASP A 124 1.44 -3.17 13.68
CA ASP A 124 2.49 -3.00 14.69
C ASP A 124 2.35 -1.67 15.45
N PHE A 125 1.98 -0.60 14.78
CA PHE A 125 1.70 0.70 15.41
C PHE A 125 0.53 0.59 16.39
N LEU A 126 -0.61 0.03 15.97
CA LEU A 126 -1.78 -0.11 16.83
C LEU A 126 -1.49 -1.03 18.03
N ALA A 127 -0.76 -2.12 17.81
CA ALA A 127 -0.32 -3.01 18.88
C ALA A 127 0.61 -2.33 19.88
N ASN A 128 1.50 -1.45 19.41
CA ASN A 128 2.37 -0.66 20.28
C ASN A 128 1.59 0.26 21.23
N GLN A 129 0.37 0.66 20.83
CA GLN A 129 -0.53 1.51 21.61
C GLN A 129 -1.57 0.70 22.40
N ASP A 130 -1.42 -0.63 22.51
CA ASP A 130 -2.43 -1.56 23.04
C ASP A 130 -3.83 -1.30 22.46
N PHE A 131 -3.88 -0.99 21.15
CA PHE A 131 -5.11 -0.68 20.42
C PHE A 131 -5.95 0.42 21.08
N TYR A 132 -5.31 1.30 21.85
CA TYR A 132 -5.98 2.35 22.63
C TYR A 132 -7.05 1.79 23.59
N GLY A 133 -6.84 0.57 24.10
CA GLY A 133 -7.77 -0.14 24.98
C GLY A 133 -8.98 -0.77 24.28
N ALA A 134 -9.14 -0.56 22.97
CA ALA A 134 -10.21 -1.18 22.20
C ALA A 134 -9.85 -2.60 21.75
N ARG A 135 -10.88 -3.37 21.41
CA ARG A 135 -10.76 -4.72 20.85
C ARG A 135 -11.46 -4.87 19.50
N THR A 136 -12.33 -3.93 19.13
CA THR A 136 -12.98 -3.87 17.82
C THR A 136 -12.24 -2.90 16.90
N LEU A 137 -11.92 -3.34 15.68
CA LEU A 137 -11.18 -2.58 14.69
C LEU A 137 -12.04 -2.45 13.43
N LEU A 138 -12.41 -1.22 13.09
CA LEU A 138 -13.25 -0.89 11.94
C LEU A 138 -12.35 -0.45 10.78
N LEU A 139 -12.33 -1.19 9.67
CA LEU A 139 -11.49 -0.89 8.51
C LEU A 139 -12.36 -0.45 7.34
N SER A 140 -12.27 0.81 6.90
CA SER A 140 -12.94 1.24 5.66
C SER A 140 -12.24 0.71 4.42
N SER A 141 -12.93 0.74 3.26
CA SER A 141 -12.41 0.23 1.99
C SER A 141 -11.85 -1.18 2.11
N ALA A 142 -12.60 -2.09 2.75
CA ALA A 142 -12.14 -3.43 3.09
C ALA A 142 -11.68 -4.27 1.88
N SER A 143 -12.14 -3.95 0.66
CA SER A 143 -11.67 -4.61 -0.56
C SER A 143 -10.30 -4.11 -1.07
N SER A 144 -9.78 -3.02 -0.52
CA SER A 144 -8.48 -2.46 -0.92
C SER A 144 -7.32 -3.30 -0.38
N LYS A 145 -6.23 -3.35 -1.16
CA LYS A 145 -5.08 -4.22 -0.92
C LYS A 145 -4.38 -3.94 0.41
N THR A 146 -4.26 -2.66 0.79
CA THR A 146 -3.72 -2.27 2.10
C THR A 146 -4.69 -2.60 3.23
N ALA A 147 -6.02 -2.46 3.03
CA ALA A 147 -7.00 -2.75 4.07
C ALA A 147 -7.07 -4.24 4.40
N TYR A 148 -7.20 -5.13 3.41
CA TYR A 148 -7.22 -6.57 3.70
C TYR A 148 -5.85 -7.10 4.12
N GLY A 149 -4.76 -6.50 3.65
CA GLY A 149 -3.42 -6.78 4.20
C GLY A 149 -3.35 -6.45 5.69
N THR A 150 -3.97 -5.35 6.12
CA THR A 150 -4.00 -4.95 7.54
C THR A 150 -4.93 -5.87 8.33
N ALA A 151 -6.09 -6.19 7.78
CA ALA A 151 -7.04 -7.13 8.38
C ALA A 151 -6.40 -8.50 8.63
N PHE A 152 -5.63 -9.02 7.66
CA PHE A 152 -4.89 -10.28 7.80
C PHE A 152 -3.90 -10.26 8.96
N GLN A 153 -3.16 -9.17 9.17
CA GLN A 153 -2.25 -9.05 10.32
C GLN A 153 -3.02 -8.97 11.63
N LEU A 154 -4.05 -8.11 11.68
CA LEU A 154 -4.86 -7.89 12.88
C LEU A 154 -5.63 -9.15 13.31
N ALA A 155 -6.13 -9.95 12.36
CA ALA A 155 -6.88 -11.17 12.64
C ALA A 155 -6.03 -12.27 13.30
N GLN A 156 -4.70 -12.20 13.18
CA GLN A 156 -3.79 -13.13 13.87
C GLN A 156 -3.59 -12.77 15.35
N ARG A 157 -4.08 -11.61 15.79
CA ARG A 157 -3.93 -11.16 17.19
C ARG A 157 -5.06 -11.68 18.06
N PRO A 158 -4.75 -12.43 19.13
CA PRO A 158 -5.78 -12.94 20.04
C PRO A 158 -6.63 -11.82 20.63
N GLY A 159 -7.95 -12.00 20.60
CA GLY A 159 -8.92 -11.07 21.20
C GLY A 159 -9.22 -9.81 20.37
N MET A 160 -8.66 -9.65 19.17
CA MET A 160 -9.07 -8.59 18.24
C MET A 160 -10.29 -9.02 17.42
N HIS A 161 -11.23 -8.10 17.21
CA HIS A 161 -12.39 -8.27 16.34
C HIS A 161 -12.29 -7.29 15.15
N VAL A 162 -11.97 -7.83 13.98
CA VAL A 162 -11.74 -7.04 12.75
C VAL A 162 -13.02 -6.97 11.93
N VAL A 163 -13.57 -5.76 11.76
CA VAL A 163 -14.77 -5.47 10.97
C VAL A 163 -14.39 -4.72 9.70
N GLY A 164 -14.68 -5.30 8.54
CA GLY A 164 -14.48 -4.67 7.24
C GLY A 164 -15.71 -3.88 6.82
N LEU A 165 -15.54 -2.60 6.47
CA LEU A 165 -16.57 -1.74 5.89
C LEU A 165 -16.33 -1.60 4.38
N THR A 166 -17.34 -1.88 3.57
CA THR A 166 -17.21 -1.91 2.10
C THR A 166 -18.48 -1.50 1.36
N SER A 167 -18.43 -1.40 0.02
CA SER A 167 -19.62 -1.20 -0.80
C SER A 167 -20.37 -2.53 -1.01
N PRO A 168 -21.69 -2.51 -1.31
CA PRO A 168 -22.45 -3.72 -1.59
C PRO A 168 -21.82 -4.61 -2.67
N ALA A 169 -21.29 -4.01 -3.73
CA ALA A 169 -20.62 -4.72 -4.83
C ALA A 169 -19.40 -5.55 -4.39
N ASN A 170 -18.74 -5.16 -3.29
CA ASN A 170 -17.50 -5.77 -2.83
C ASN A 170 -17.70 -6.67 -1.59
N GLN A 171 -18.91 -6.80 -1.06
CA GLN A 171 -19.17 -7.54 0.18
C GLN A 171 -18.73 -9.00 0.08
N ALA A 172 -19.22 -9.72 -0.92
CA ALA A 172 -18.91 -11.13 -1.12
C ALA A 172 -17.40 -11.38 -1.32
N PHE A 173 -16.72 -10.46 -2.00
CA PHE A 173 -15.26 -10.50 -2.13
C PHE A 173 -14.59 -10.40 -0.75
N CYS A 174 -14.91 -9.37 0.04
CA CYS A 174 -14.33 -9.19 1.37
C CYS A 174 -14.59 -10.37 2.30
N GLU A 175 -15.79 -10.95 2.27
CA GLU A 175 -16.15 -12.14 3.05
C GLU A 175 -15.30 -13.35 2.63
N SER A 176 -15.10 -13.54 1.33
CA SER A 176 -14.28 -14.65 0.79
C SER A 176 -12.81 -14.61 1.20
N LEU A 177 -12.30 -13.47 1.68
CA LEU A 177 -10.91 -13.35 2.14
C LEU A 177 -10.69 -14.09 3.47
N GLY A 178 -11.73 -14.29 4.29
CA GLY A 178 -11.61 -14.98 5.59
C GLY A 178 -10.74 -14.27 6.64
N CYS A 179 -10.25 -13.06 6.37
CA CYS A 179 -9.46 -12.25 7.31
C CYS A 179 -10.29 -11.20 8.07
N TYR A 180 -11.60 -11.15 7.82
CA TYR A 180 -12.54 -10.29 8.54
C TYR A 180 -13.44 -11.15 9.42
N HIS A 181 -13.63 -10.74 10.68
CA HIS A 181 -14.58 -11.40 11.57
C HIS A 181 -16.03 -11.06 11.20
N ARG A 182 -16.23 -9.86 10.63
CA ARG A 182 -17.50 -9.41 10.08
C ARG A 182 -17.22 -8.46 8.91
N VAL A 183 -18.03 -8.55 7.86
CA VAL A 183 -18.07 -7.55 6.78
C VAL A 183 -19.43 -6.87 6.84
N VAL A 184 -19.43 -5.54 6.76
CA VAL A 184 -20.64 -4.71 6.79
C VAL A 184 -20.58 -3.75 5.63
N VAL A 185 -21.68 -3.65 4.87
CA VAL A 185 -21.75 -2.65 3.80
C VAL A 185 -21.96 -1.26 4.39
N TYR A 186 -21.49 -0.22 3.70
CA TYR A 186 -21.53 1.14 4.24
C TYR A 186 -22.93 1.59 4.68
N ASP A 187 -23.99 1.16 4.02
CA ASP A 187 -25.37 1.55 4.35
C ASP A 187 -25.89 0.88 5.63
N GLU A 188 -25.28 -0.24 6.03
CA GLU A 188 -25.64 -1.04 7.20
C GLU A 188 -24.82 -0.68 8.44
N LEU A 189 -24.04 0.40 8.41
CA LEU A 189 -23.24 0.87 9.55
C LEU A 189 -24.06 0.96 10.85
N ALA A 190 -25.33 1.34 10.73
CA ALA A 190 -26.26 1.48 11.86
C ALA A 190 -26.54 0.16 12.62
N GLN A 191 -26.22 -0.99 12.02
CA GLN A 191 -26.37 -2.31 12.65
C GLN A 191 -25.23 -2.64 13.64
N LEU A 192 -24.15 -1.86 13.64
CA LEU A 192 -23.06 -2.03 14.60
C LEU A 192 -23.45 -1.37 15.93
N ALA A 193 -23.10 -2.00 17.06
CA ALA A 193 -23.36 -1.42 18.37
C ALA A 193 -22.61 -0.09 18.54
N THR A 194 -23.30 0.93 19.03
CA THR A 194 -22.80 2.32 19.12
C THR A 194 -21.78 2.49 20.24
N ASP A 195 -21.90 1.71 21.31
CA ASP A 195 -21.14 1.83 22.55
C ASP A 195 -19.94 0.89 22.64
N THR A 196 -19.64 0.12 21.60
CA THR A 196 -18.48 -0.77 21.59
C THR A 196 -17.18 0.02 21.43
N PRO A 197 -16.21 -0.07 22.39
CA PRO A 197 -14.91 0.57 22.24
C PRO A 197 -14.20 0.11 20.97
N SER A 198 -13.92 1.05 20.07
CA SER A 198 -13.47 0.73 18.71
C SER A 198 -12.33 1.63 18.25
N VAL A 199 -11.42 1.09 17.43
CA VAL A 199 -10.50 1.89 16.60
C VAL A 199 -11.03 1.93 15.18
N TYR A 200 -11.09 3.12 14.60
CA TYR A 200 -11.36 3.29 13.17
C TYR A 200 -10.06 3.44 12.38
N ILE A 201 -9.91 2.68 11.30
CA ILE A 201 -8.78 2.73 10.37
C ILE A 201 -9.34 3.11 8.99
N ASP A 202 -9.10 4.35 8.60
CA ASP A 202 -9.64 5.00 7.41
C ASP A 202 -8.72 4.80 6.18
N PHE A 203 -9.02 3.78 5.38
CA PHE A 203 -8.41 3.59 4.06
C PHE A 203 -9.20 4.28 2.94
N ALA A 204 -10.50 4.49 3.13
CA ALA A 204 -11.38 5.11 2.13
C ALA A 204 -11.10 6.62 1.96
N GLY A 205 -10.70 7.31 3.02
CA GLY A 205 -10.50 8.76 3.01
C GLY A 205 -11.79 9.55 2.79
N SER A 206 -12.96 8.90 2.85
CA SER A 206 -14.26 9.52 2.61
C SER A 206 -14.69 10.36 3.81
N VAL A 207 -14.79 11.67 3.62
CA VAL A 207 -15.26 12.62 4.64
C VAL A 207 -16.66 12.24 5.15
N ALA A 208 -17.57 11.88 4.24
CA ALA A 208 -18.93 11.49 4.58
C ALA A 208 -18.98 10.22 5.45
N LEU A 209 -18.20 9.19 5.08
CA LEU A 209 -18.11 7.96 5.87
C LEU A 209 -17.51 8.23 7.25
N ARG A 210 -16.42 9.02 7.31
CA ARG A 210 -15.78 9.40 8.57
C ARG A 210 -16.75 10.13 9.49
N GLN A 211 -17.50 11.11 8.99
CA GLN A 211 -18.53 11.80 9.77
C GLN A 211 -19.59 10.84 10.32
N ARG A 212 -20.07 9.89 9.50
CA ARG A 212 -21.04 8.87 9.93
C ARG A 212 -20.47 7.97 11.03
N ILE A 213 -19.22 7.51 10.90
CA ILE A 213 -18.57 6.68 11.91
C ILE A 213 -18.41 7.43 13.22
N HIS A 214 -17.86 8.65 13.20
CA HIS A 214 -17.68 9.44 14.42
C HIS A 214 -19.02 9.72 15.12
N LYS A 215 -20.10 9.99 14.36
CA LYS A 215 -21.45 10.20 14.93
C LYS A 215 -22.08 8.93 15.50
N HIS A 216 -21.79 7.76 14.90
CA HIS A 216 -22.40 6.49 15.27
C HIS A 216 -21.74 5.85 16.50
N PHE A 217 -20.41 5.87 16.58
CA PHE A 217 -19.66 5.21 17.66
C PHE A 217 -19.35 6.18 18.81
N THR A 218 -20.02 6.00 19.94
CA THR A 218 -19.87 6.86 21.13
C THR A 218 -18.59 6.56 21.92
N GLN A 219 -18.02 5.36 21.76
CA GLN A 219 -16.76 4.93 22.40
C GLN A 219 -15.62 4.73 21.39
N LEU A 220 -15.55 5.56 20.34
CA LEU A 220 -14.42 5.51 19.43
C LEU A 220 -13.12 5.90 20.17
N ALA A 221 -12.19 4.97 20.33
CA ALA A 221 -10.95 5.16 21.07
C ALA A 221 -9.86 5.85 20.23
N TYR A 222 -9.82 5.56 18.93
CA TYR A 222 -8.85 6.14 18.01
C TYR A 222 -9.39 6.20 16.57
N SER A 223 -8.95 7.20 15.82
CA SER A 223 -9.31 7.41 14.41
C SER A 223 -8.02 7.58 13.60
N CYS A 224 -7.63 6.51 12.91
CA CYS A 224 -6.38 6.39 12.16
C CYS A 224 -6.63 6.67 10.67
N SER A 225 -6.05 7.72 10.10
CA SER A 225 -6.14 8.02 8.67
C SER A 225 -4.95 7.41 7.94
N VAL A 226 -5.18 6.44 7.06
CA VAL A 226 -4.11 5.81 6.25
C VAL A 226 -4.10 6.41 4.85
N GLY A 227 -5.29 6.64 4.27
CA GLY A 227 -5.45 7.40 3.04
C GLY A 227 -5.39 8.90 3.34
N ALA A 228 -4.57 9.63 2.60
CA ALA A 228 -4.70 11.08 2.51
C ALA A 228 -4.46 11.51 1.07
N SER A 229 -5.55 11.71 0.34
CA SER A 229 -5.53 12.63 -0.79
C SER A 229 -5.51 14.08 -0.35
N HIS A 230 -5.37 14.42 0.93
CA HIS A 230 -5.41 15.83 1.31
C HIS A 230 -4.61 16.15 2.57
N VAL A 231 -3.37 16.60 2.38
CA VAL A 231 -2.64 17.37 3.40
C VAL A 231 -3.32 18.76 3.59
N GLY A 232 -4.13 19.20 2.63
CA GLY A 232 -4.95 20.42 2.69
C GLY A 232 -6.40 20.27 3.23
N ASP A 233 -7.01 19.09 3.17
CA ASP A 233 -8.39 18.78 3.62
C ASP A 233 -8.43 17.89 4.88
N LEU A 234 -7.45 18.05 5.75
CA LEU A 234 -7.79 18.08 7.18
C LEU A 234 -8.81 19.21 7.48
N GLY A 235 -9.07 20.11 6.51
CA GLY A 235 -10.18 21.08 6.41
C GLY A 235 -11.61 20.53 6.40
N GLY A 236 -11.82 19.27 6.80
CA GLY A 236 -13.14 18.70 7.10
C GLY A 236 -13.28 18.17 8.54
N ALA A 237 -12.27 18.35 9.40
CA ALA A 237 -12.42 18.16 10.83
C ALA A 237 -13.19 19.36 11.41
N GLY A 238 -14.47 19.48 11.08
CA GLY A 238 -15.40 20.15 11.99
C GLY A 238 -15.34 19.51 13.38
N SER A 239 -16.22 19.90 14.30
CA SER A 239 -16.36 19.25 15.61
C SER A 239 -16.89 17.81 15.47
N LEU A 240 -16.09 16.91 14.89
CA LEU A 240 -16.33 15.48 14.89
C LEU A 240 -16.37 15.03 16.35
N PRO A 241 -17.41 14.31 16.80
CA PRO A 241 -17.41 13.71 18.11
C PRO A 241 -16.29 12.66 18.22
N GLY A 242 -15.79 12.48 19.45
CA GLY A 242 -14.72 11.52 19.75
C GLY A 242 -13.32 12.01 19.35
N PRO A 243 -12.39 11.08 19.09
CA PRO A 243 -10.99 11.39 18.85
C PRO A 243 -10.82 12.15 17.53
N ARG A 244 -9.83 13.04 17.45
CA ARG A 244 -9.48 13.65 16.16
C ARG A 244 -8.85 12.59 15.24
N PRO A 245 -9.17 12.57 13.94
CA PRO A 245 -8.45 11.73 12.98
C PRO A 245 -6.96 12.09 12.96
N VAL A 246 -6.09 11.08 13.06
CA VAL A 246 -4.64 11.23 13.05
C VAL A 246 -4.06 10.46 11.87
N MET A 247 -3.24 11.12 11.06
CA MET A 247 -2.59 10.46 9.92
C MET A 247 -1.54 9.45 10.39
N PHE A 248 -1.63 8.24 9.87
CA PHE A 248 -0.60 7.22 10.06
C PHE A 248 0.61 7.57 9.21
N PHE A 249 1.78 7.64 9.85
CA PHE A 249 3.05 7.96 9.18
C PHE A 249 4.02 6.79 9.29
N ALA A 250 4.01 5.90 8.28
CA ALA A 250 4.84 4.71 8.22
C ALA A 250 6.35 4.95 8.51
N PRO A 251 6.99 6.04 8.03
CA PRO A 251 8.40 6.28 8.32
C PRO A 251 8.72 6.48 9.81
N ALA A 252 7.80 7.06 10.59
CA ALA A 252 8.00 7.19 12.03
C ALA A 252 8.01 5.82 12.72
N GLN A 253 7.12 4.92 12.33
CA GLN A 253 7.07 3.57 12.88
C GLN A 253 8.31 2.75 12.48
N VAL A 254 8.75 2.84 11.22
CA VAL A 254 10.00 2.22 10.76
C VAL A 254 11.20 2.74 11.56
N LYS A 255 11.32 4.06 11.75
CA LYS A 255 12.40 4.67 12.53
C LYS A 255 12.41 4.15 13.96
N LYS A 256 11.24 4.12 14.62
CA LYS A 256 11.08 3.60 15.98
C LYS A 256 11.54 2.15 16.08
N ARG A 257 11.00 1.26 15.23
CA ARG A 257 11.31 -0.17 15.27
C ARG A 257 12.73 -0.50 14.84
N THR A 258 13.32 0.30 13.97
CA THR A 258 14.75 0.19 13.64
C THR A 258 15.62 0.50 14.85
N ALA A 259 15.26 1.50 15.66
CA ALA A 259 15.98 1.81 16.90
C ALA A 259 15.81 0.72 17.99
N GLU A 260 14.63 0.12 18.08
CA GLU A 260 14.31 -0.88 19.10
C GLU A 260 14.80 -2.30 18.75
N TRP A 261 14.74 -2.71 17.48
CA TRP A 261 15.04 -4.08 17.05
C TRP A 261 16.25 -4.19 16.11
N GLY A 262 16.81 -3.05 15.70
CA GLY A 262 17.78 -2.99 14.62
C GLY A 262 17.14 -3.20 13.24
N ALA A 263 17.85 -2.77 12.19
CA ALA A 263 17.40 -2.92 10.81
C ALA A 263 17.15 -4.39 10.43
N ARG A 264 18.03 -5.30 10.90
CA ARG A 264 17.90 -6.74 10.68
C ARG A 264 16.64 -7.31 11.33
N GLY A 265 16.39 -6.99 12.61
CA GLY A 265 15.23 -7.51 13.35
C GLY A 265 13.88 -7.02 12.83
N LEU A 266 13.83 -5.78 12.31
CA LEU A 266 12.66 -5.28 11.59
C LEU A 266 12.46 -6.03 10.27
N ASN A 267 13.53 -6.18 9.49
CA ASN A 267 13.47 -6.86 8.20
C ASN A 267 13.03 -8.32 8.31
N GLU A 268 13.56 -9.08 9.28
CA GLU A 268 13.16 -10.46 9.54
C GLU A 268 11.65 -10.60 9.82
N ARG A 269 11.07 -9.67 10.60
CA ARG A 269 9.62 -9.65 10.88
C ARG A 269 8.78 -9.31 9.65
N LEU A 270 9.22 -8.33 8.87
CA LEU A 270 8.53 -7.96 7.63
C LEU A 270 8.57 -9.10 6.61
N VAL A 271 9.69 -9.82 6.48
CA VAL A 271 9.81 -11.00 5.60
C VAL A 271 8.88 -12.12 6.07
N ALA A 272 8.85 -12.42 7.36
CA ALA A 272 7.96 -13.45 7.90
C ALA A 272 6.48 -13.11 7.66
N ALA A 273 6.10 -11.86 7.91
CA ALA A 273 4.75 -11.37 7.66
C ALA A 273 4.38 -11.41 6.16
N TRP A 274 5.33 -11.07 5.28
CA TRP A 274 5.17 -11.14 3.83
C TRP A 274 4.94 -12.58 3.35
N GLN A 275 5.72 -13.53 3.84
CA GLN A 275 5.57 -14.95 3.49
C GLN A 275 4.22 -15.51 3.94
N ALA A 276 3.79 -15.20 5.16
CA ALA A 276 2.47 -15.61 5.65
C ALA A 276 1.33 -15.00 4.81
N PHE A 277 1.43 -13.70 4.50
CA PHE A 277 0.42 -13.01 3.71
C PHE A 277 0.33 -13.51 2.26
N THR A 278 1.47 -13.69 1.59
CA THR A 278 1.48 -14.20 0.21
C THR A 278 1.03 -15.64 0.11
N THR A 279 1.27 -16.45 1.15
CA THR A 279 0.71 -17.81 1.24
C THR A 279 -0.82 -17.76 1.27
N ALA A 280 -1.41 -16.90 2.10
CA ALA A 280 -2.86 -16.73 2.18
C ALA A 280 -3.47 -16.19 0.86
N VAL A 281 -2.82 -15.18 0.27
CA VAL A 281 -3.27 -14.57 -1.00
C VAL A 281 -3.33 -15.60 -2.14
N GLN A 282 -2.40 -16.55 -2.17
CA GLN A 282 -2.27 -17.53 -3.25
C GLN A 282 -2.93 -18.88 -2.92
N ALA A 283 -3.55 -19.02 -1.75
CA ALA A 283 -4.08 -20.29 -1.27
C ALA A 283 -5.22 -20.81 -2.20
N PRO A 284 -5.16 -22.07 -2.65
CA PRO A 284 -6.26 -22.69 -3.39
C PRO A 284 -7.45 -23.01 -2.45
N PRO A 285 -8.66 -23.21 -2.99
CA PRO A 285 -9.03 -23.20 -4.41
C PRO A 285 -9.35 -21.80 -4.98
N GLN A 286 -9.47 -20.78 -4.13
CA GLN A 286 -9.85 -19.42 -4.53
C GLN A 286 -8.80 -18.42 -4.04
N PRO A 287 -7.76 -18.12 -4.85
CA PRO A 287 -6.80 -17.10 -4.49
C PRO A 287 -7.49 -15.73 -4.35
N TRP A 288 -6.93 -14.90 -3.48
CA TRP A 288 -7.44 -13.55 -3.23
C TRP A 288 -7.17 -12.61 -4.40
N ILE A 289 -6.14 -12.93 -5.21
CA ILE A 289 -5.76 -12.16 -6.40
C ILE A 289 -5.60 -13.08 -7.60
N THR A 290 -6.24 -12.70 -8.69
CA THR A 290 -5.98 -13.22 -10.04
C THR A 290 -5.20 -12.16 -10.82
N VAL A 291 -4.00 -12.51 -11.27
CA VAL A 291 -3.16 -11.58 -12.03
C VAL A 291 -3.65 -11.51 -13.47
N GLN A 292 -3.86 -10.28 -13.96
CA GLN A 292 -4.05 -9.99 -15.38
C GLN A 292 -2.81 -9.27 -15.93
N ARG A 293 -2.28 -9.79 -17.03
CA ARG A 293 -1.07 -9.30 -17.69
C ARG A 293 -1.43 -8.40 -18.87
N HIS A 294 -0.71 -7.30 -18.99
CA HIS A 294 -0.89 -6.28 -20.03
C HIS A 294 0.47 -6.04 -20.70
N GLN A 295 0.53 -6.11 -22.02
CA GLN A 295 1.78 -6.01 -22.77
C GLN A 295 1.86 -4.69 -23.55
N GLY A 296 2.96 -3.97 -23.37
CA GLY A 296 3.26 -2.74 -24.09
C GLY A 296 2.49 -1.50 -23.61
N PRO A 297 2.87 -0.33 -24.15
CA PRO A 297 2.34 0.95 -23.70
C PRO A 297 0.85 1.13 -24.02
N GLN A 298 0.34 0.61 -25.13
CA GLN A 298 -1.07 0.76 -25.51
C GLN A 298 -2.01 0.01 -24.56
N ALA A 299 -1.68 -1.24 -24.19
CA ALA A 299 -2.46 -2.00 -23.21
C ALA A 299 -2.41 -1.35 -21.83
N THR A 300 -1.23 -0.84 -21.45
CA THR A 300 -1.03 -0.11 -20.19
C THR A 300 -1.89 1.17 -20.13
N GLN A 301 -1.96 1.94 -21.22
CA GLN A 301 -2.81 3.12 -21.31
C GLN A 301 -4.30 2.77 -21.22
N ALA A 302 -4.74 1.73 -21.93
CA ALA A 302 -6.14 1.27 -21.87
C ALA A 302 -6.52 0.86 -20.44
N LEU A 303 -5.65 0.11 -19.76
CA LEU A 303 -5.80 -0.27 -18.37
C LEU A 303 -5.86 0.95 -17.42
N LEU A 304 -4.99 1.96 -17.62
CA LEU A 304 -5.00 3.16 -16.79
C LEU A 304 -6.34 3.91 -16.91
N LEU A 305 -6.89 3.99 -18.12
CA LEU A 305 -8.20 4.61 -18.36
C LEU A 305 -9.36 3.81 -17.77
N GLU A 306 -9.28 2.48 -17.75
CA GLU A 306 -10.24 1.60 -17.07
C GLU A 306 -10.22 1.83 -15.56
N LEU A 307 -9.02 1.83 -14.95
CA LEU A 307 -8.84 2.12 -13.53
C LEU A 307 -9.33 3.52 -13.15
N LEU A 308 -9.13 4.52 -14.01
CA LEU A 308 -9.63 5.88 -13.81
C LEU A 308 -11.17 5.95 -13.74
N ARG A 309 -11.87 5.07 -14.48
CA ARG A 309 -13.34 4.97 -14.43
C ARG A 309 -13.86 4.24 -13.19
N GLY A 310 -12.98 3.71 -12.33
CA GLY A 310 -13.36 2.97 -11.13
C GLY A 310 -13.96 1.59 -11.42
N GLN A 311 -13.76 1.06 -12.62
CA GLN A 311 -14.30 -0.23 -13.06
C GLN A 311 -13.26 -1.34 -12.85
N SER A 312 -12.97 -1.72 -11.60
CA SER A 312 -12.02 -2.81 -11.34
C SER A 312 -12.58 -3.81 -10.33
N ASP A 313 -12.56 -5.09 -10.69
CA ASP A 313 -12.78 -6.19 -9.75
C ASP A 313 -11.64 -6.19 -8.70
N PRO A 314 -11.94 -6.13 -7.39
CA PRO A 314 -10.90 -6.13 -6.35
C PRO A 314 -10.05 -7.41 -6.32
N ARG A 315 -10.56 -8.53 -6.86
CA ARG A 315 -9.81 -9.78 -7.05
C ARG A 315 -8.79 -9.67 -8.17
N THR A 316 -8.90 -8.70 -9.07
CA THR A 316 -7.95 -8.53 -10.16
C THR A 316 -6.72 -7.75 -9.70
N GLY A 317 -5.54 -8.28 -10.03
CA GLY A 317 -4.26 -7.61 -9.90
C GLY A 317 -3.67 -7.37 -11.29
N HIS A 318 -3.54 -6.11 -11.72
CA HIS A 318 -3.05 -5.82 -13.07
C HIS A 318 -1.55 -5.62 -13.09
N VAL A 319 -0.81 -6.38 -13.89
CA VAL A 319 0.63 -6.21 -14.11
C VAL A 319 0.86 -5.82 -15.56
N ALA A 320 1.64 -4.77 -15.77
CA ALA A 320 1.98 -4.26 -17.08
C ALA A 320 3.46 -4.50 -17.37
N HIS A 321 3.76 -5.09 -18.52
CA HIS A 321 5.10 -5.24 -19.05
C HIS A 321 5.30 -4.19 -20.13
N MET A 322 6.17 -3.22 -19.88
CA MET A 322 6.30 -2.04 -20.76
C MET A 322 7.08 -2.31 -22.05
N ARG A 323 7.85 -3.40 -22.11
CA ARG A 323 8.52 -3.85 -23.33
C ARG A 323 7.53 -4.65 -24.19
N PRO A 324 7.53 -4.50 -25.52
CA PRO A 324 6.65 -5.25 -26.41
C PRO A 324 6.87 -6.76 -26.36
#